data_AF-A0A9D3WEF9-F1
#
_entry.id   AF-A0A9D3WEF9-F1
#
_cell.length_a   1.000
_cell.length_b   1.000
_cell.length_c   1.000
_cell.angle_alpha   90.00
_cell.angle_beta   90.00
_cell.angle_gamma   90.00
#
_symmetry.space_group_name_H-M   'P 1'
#
loop_
_entity.id
_entity.type
_entity.pdbx_description
1 polymer ?
#
loop_
_entity_poly.entity_id
_entity_poly.type
_entity_poly.pdbx_seq_one_letter_code
_entity_poly.pdbx_strand_id
1 'polypeptide(L)' 'MTSTFTAMSPIGSFIAPNAKELHFNKDGSAIKKLQTGMNKLTNLVGVTFGPKGRNVVLESKYGSPKIVNDSVTVAKE' A
#
# COMPACT_ATOMS: atom_id res chain seq x y z
N MET A 1 5.37 43.48 36.37
CA MET A 1 4.97 44.19 35.14
C MET A 1 5.03 43.17 34.00
N THR A 2 4.02 42.31 33.87
CA THR A 2 2.87 42.48 32.94
C THR A 2 3.39 42.51 31.49
N SER A 3 3.15 41.52 30.63
CA SER A 3 1.83 41.06 30.22
C SER A 3 1.83 39.63 29.66
N THR A 4 0.88 38.85 30.14
CA THR A 4 0.33 37.64 29.50
C THR A 4 -0.54 38.05 28.31
N PHE A 5 -0.20 37.65 27.09
CA PHE A 5 -1.09 37.74 25.94
C PHE A 5 -1.64 36.35 25.60
N THR A 6 -2.83 36.08 26.14
CA THR A 6 -3.69 34.97 25.71
C THR A 6 -4.24 35.30 24.33
N ALA A 7 -3.70 34.67 23.28
CA ALA A 7 -4.30 34.72 21.95
C ALA A 7 -5.28 33.55 21.80
N MET A 8 -6.55 33.92 21.64
CA MET A 8 -7.71 33.13 21.25
C MET A 8 -7.42 32.01 20.23
N SER A 9 -8.07 30.87 20.47
CA SER A 9 -8.31 29.74 19.56
C SER A 9 -8.48 30.14 18.09
N PRO A 10 -7.69 29.60 17.14
CA PRO A 10 -8.09 29.57 15.76
C PRO A 10 -9.10 28.42 15.56
N ILE A 11 -10.38 28.78 15.47
CA ILE A 11 -11.40 27.94 14.84
C ILE A 11 -11.04 27.92 13.35
N GLY A 12 -10.37 26.87 12.92
CA GLY A 12 -9.97 26.65 11.55
C GLY A 12 -9.14 25.38 11.48
N SER A 13 -9.70 24.33 10.89
CA SER A 13 -9.00 23.08 10.64
C SER A 13 -7.80 23.34 9.71
N PHE A 14 -6.64 23.61 10.29
CA PHE A 14 -5.38 23.54 9.58
C PHE A 14 -5.21 22.10 9.10
N ILE A 15 -5.38 21.88 7.79
CA ILE A 15 -4.96 20.66 7.13
C ILE A 15 -3.44 20.62 7.28
N ALA A 16 -2.95 19.84 8.25
CA ALA A 16 -1.54 19.48 8.29
C ALA A 16 -1.23 18.75 6.97
N PRO A 17 -0.27 19.21 6.14
CA PRO A 17 0.12 18.44 4.99
C PRO A 17 0.64 17.09 5.49
N ASN A 18 0.16 15.99 4.92
CA ASN A 18 0.68 14.65 5.19
C ASN A 18 2.20 14.69 5.10
N ALA A 19 2.88 14.45 6.22
CA ALA A 19 4.33 14.36 6.26
C ALA A 19 4.76 13.22 5.31
N LYS A 20 5.55 13.53 4.28
CA LYS A 20 6.04 12.54 3.33
C LYS A 20 7.32 11.92 3.87
N GLU A 21 7.30 10.61 4.06
CA GLU A 21 8.50 9.84 4.36
C GLU A 21 9.39 9.77 3.10
N LEU A 22 10.55 10.44 3.14
CA LEU A 22 11.49 10.46 2.02
C LEU A 22 12.54 9.35 2.21
N HIS A 23 12.33 8.23 1.52
CA HIS A 23 13.33 7.18 1.44
C HIS A 23 14.36 7.50 0.35
N PHE A 24 15.53 7.97 0.75
CA PHE A 24 16.65 8.14 -0.17
C PHE A 24 17.33 6.80 -0.43
N ASN A 25 17.65 6.53 -1.69
CA ASN A 25 18.37 5.34 -2.10
C ASN A 25 19.85 5.45 -1.69
N LYS A 26 20.14 5.35 -0.39
CA LYS A 26 21.50 5.12 0.11
C LYS A 26 21.76 3.62 -0.05
N ASP A 27 22.73 3.29 -0.89
CA ASP A 27 23.30 1.94 -1.08
C ASP A 27 22.37 0.87 -1.71
N GLY A 28 21.39 1.28 -2.53
CA GLY A 28 20.51 0.34 -3.26
C GLY A 28 19.41 -0.29 -2.40
N SER A 29 19.30 0.11 -1.13
CA SER A 29 18.30 -0.39 -0.18
C SER A 29 16.86 -0.11 -0.64
N ALA A 30 16.61 1.01 -1.32
CA ALA A 30 15.30 1.33 -1.89
C ALA A 30 14.94 0.38 -3.05
N ILE A 31 15.92 0.04 -3.89
CA ILE A 31 15.73 -0.90 -5.01
C ILE A 31 15.43 -2.30 -4.48
N LYS A 32 16.13 -2.76 -3.43
CA LYS A 32 15.85 -4.05 -2.79
C LYS A 32 14.43 -4.12 -2.21
N LYS A 33 13.93 -3.03 -1.61
CA LYS A 33 12.54 -2.94 -1.12
C LYS A 33 11.53 -3.08 -2.27
N LEU A 34 11.77 -2.39 -3.40
CA LEU A 34 10.92 -2.51 -4.59
C LEU A 34 10.97 -3.91 -5.19
N GLN A 35 12.16 -4.49 -5.33
CA GLN A 35 12.35 -5.85 -5.83
C GLN A 35 11.59 -6.87 -4.97
N THR A 36 11.59 -6.70 -3.65
CA THR A 36 10.83 -7.59 -2.74
C THR A 36 9.33 -7.50 -3.00
N GLY A 37 8.80 -6.29 -3.23
CA GLY A 37 7.39 -6.09 -3.58
C GLY A 37 7.04 -6.72 -4.93
N MET A 38 7.87 -6.49 -5.95
CA MET A 38 7.70 -7.08 -7.27
C MET A 38 7.73 -8.62 -7.21
N ASN A 39 8.71 -9.21 -6.51
CA ASN A 39 8.85 -10.65 -6.38
C ASN A 39 7.60 -11.29 -5.79
N LYS A 40 6.96 -10.66 -4.80
CA LYS A 40 5.71 -11.15 -4.21
C LYS A 40 4.57 -11.19 -5.24
N LEU A 41 4.40 -10.12 -6.01
CA LEU A 41 3.37 -10.04 -7.05
C LEU A 41 3.64 -11.07 -8.16
N THR A 42 4.87 -11.17 -8.64
CA THR A 42 5.24 -12.13 -9.70
C THR A 42 5.05 -13.58 -9.25
N ASN A 43 5.40 -13.91 -8.01
CA ASN A 43 5.20 -15.26 -7.48
C ASN A 43 3.71 -15.63 -7.42
N LEU A 44 2.85 -14.68 -7.05
CA LEU A 44 1.41 -14.91 -6.98
C LEU A 44 0.77 -15.04 -8.37
N VAL A 45 1.13 -14.17 -9.31
CA VAL A 45 0.61 -14.24 -10.68
C VAL A 45 1.15 -15.46 -11.43
N GLY A 46 2.38 -15.87 -11.15
CA GLY A 46 3.01 -17.03 -11.77
C GLY A 46 2.27 -18.35 -11.46
N VAL A 47 1.65 -18.48 -10.29
CA VAL A 47 0.93 -19.72 -9.95
C VAL A 47 -0.39 -19.88 -10.71
N THR A 48 -0.97 -18.80 -11.24
CA THR A 48 -2.22 -18.85 -12.01
C THR A 48 -2.00 -19.10 -13.50
N PHE A 49 -0.74 -19.09 -13.97
CA PHE A 49 -0.42 -19.23 -15.39
C PHE A 49 -0.32 -20.70 -15.85
N GLY A 50 -0.81 -20.95 -17.07
CA GLY A 50 -0.70 -22.23 -17.75
C GLY A 50 -1.90 -23.16 -17.57
N PRO A 51 -1.96 -24.27 -18.32
CA PRO A 51 -3.11 -25.19 -18.34
C PRO A 51 -3.32 -25.95 -17.01
N LYS A 52 -2.34 -25.91 -16.10
CA LYS A 52 -2.43 -26.42 -14.72
C LYS A 52 -2.23 -25.32 -13.68
N GLY A 53 -2.61 -24.09 -14.00
CA GLY A 53 -2.59 -22.97 -13.07
C GLY A 53 -3.46 -23.25 -11.84
N ARG A 54 -3.02 -22.76 -10.67
CA ARG A 54 -3.73 -22.89 -9.40
C ARG A 54 -4.69 -21.73 -9.17
N ASN A 55 -5.71 -22.00 -8.37
CA ASN A 55 -6.65 -20.97 -7.94
C ASN A 55 -6.04 -20.14 -6.79
N VAL A 56 -6.25 -18.84 -6.85
CA VAL A 56 -5.92 -17.88 -5.80
C VAL A 56 -7.21 -17.49 -5.10
N VAL A 57 -7.16 -17.41 -3.77
CA VAL A 57 -8.30 -16.99 -2.95
C VAL A 57 -8.08 -15.54 -2.55
N LEU A 58 -9.01 -14.67 -2.96
CA LEU A 58 -9.00 -13.25 -2.65
C LEU A 58 -10.04 -12.98 -1.57
N GLU A 59 -9.63 -12.23 -0.56
CA GLU A 59 -10.53 -11.77 0.50
C GLU A 59 -11.46 -10.70 -0.08
N SER A 60 -12.78 -10.87 0.09
CA SER A 60 -13.75 -9.88 -0.37
C SER A 60 -14.15 -8.98 0.78
N LYS A 61 -14.34 -7.68 0.51
CA LYS A 61 -14.76 -6.68 1.50
C LYS A 61 -16.13 -7.00 2.13
N TYR A 62 -16.98 -7.76 1.43
CA TYR A 62 -18.30 -8.17 1.91
C TYR A 62 -18.62 -9.59 1.45
N GLY A 63 -18.93 -10.48 2.39
CA GLY A 63 -19.38 -11.84 2.11
C GLY A 63 -18.26 -12.87 2.01
N SER A 64 -18.45 -13.86 1.13
CA SER A 64 -17.56 -15.02 1.01
C SER A 64 -16.29 -14.71 0.19
N PRO A 65 -15.17 -15.39 0.48
CA PRO A 65 -13.93 -15.21 -0.27
C PRO A 65 -14.10 -15.62 -1.74
N LYS A 66 -13.44 -14.88 -2.64
CA LYS A 66 -13.54 -15.08 -4.09
C LYS A 66 -12.40 -15.98 -4.57
N ILE A 67 -12.74 -17.07 -5.24
CA ILE A 67 -11.76 -17.96 -5.87
C ILE A 67 -11.56 -17.47 -7.31
N VAL A 68 -10.31 -17.17 -7.66
CA VAL A 68 -9.92 -16.54 -8.93
C VAL A 68 -8.83 -17.37 -9.60
N ASN A 69 -8.94 -17.54 -10.91
CA ASN A 69 -8.01 -18.31 -11.74
C ASN A 69 -7.33 -17.46 -12.82
N ASP A 70 -7.68 -16.18 -12.95
CA ASP A 70 -7.08 -15.27 -13.92
C ASP A 70 -6.02 -14.36 -13.28
N SER A 71 -4.94 -14.15 -14.02
CA SER A 71 -3.81 -13.32 -13.58
C SER A 71 -4.16 -11.84 -13.49
N VAL A 72 -5.15 -11.38 -14.25
CA VAL A 72 -5.49 -9.95 -14.36
C VAL A 72 -6.21 -9.47 -13.11
N THR A 73 -7.17 -10.24 -12.61
CA THR A 73 -7.87 -9.92 -11.37
C THR A 73 -6.94 -10.02 -10.17
N VAL A 74 -6.06 -11.03 -10.13
CA VAL A 74 -5.06 -11.20 -9.06
C VAL A 74 -4.04 -10.06 -9.00
N ALA A 75 -3.75 -9.40 -10.12
CA ALA A 75 -2.84 -8.25 -10.14
C ALA A 75 -3.51 -6.91 -9.74
N LYS A 76 -4.85 -6.86 -9.71
CA LYS A 76 -5.62 -5.66 -9.38
C LYS A 76 -5.97 -5.56 -7.89
N GLU A 77 -6.12 -6.71 -7.24
CA GLU A 77 -6.33 -6.83 -5.79
C GLU A 77 -4.98 -6.83 -5.06
#